data_AF-A0A544VV26-F1
#
_entry.id   AF-A0A544VV26-F1
#
_cell.length_a   1.000
_cell.length_b   1.000
_cell.length_c   1.000
_cell.angle_alpha   90.00
_cell.angle_beta   90.00
_cell.angle_gamma   90.00
#
_symmetry.space_group_name_H-M   'P 1'
#
loop_
_entity.id
_entity.type
_entity.pdbx_description
1 polymer ?
#
loop_
_entity_poly.entity_id
_entity_poly.type
_entity_poly.pdbx_seq_one_letter_code
_entity_poly.pdbx_strand_id
1 'polypeptide(L)'
;MDVLMAECTGLWRRALLVGADGSRDAGGNVRWLQGITAYVDSRGFAGPLHQRGNVFEWHRDVDLEPPGPFPDAGAMHWDGDVLVETGVHEDYAEHWVRDADSAGPCAAAFLRSPDGARGLLMRVGDLFGWAGAGSVVIGALGGVEWTNLRIAPSDDHVDAVGQRWSVELSEGKSIS
;
A
#
# COMPACT_ATOMS: atom_id res chain seq x y z
N MET A 1 -19.14 -3.59 14.11
CA MET A 1 -17.91 -4.39 14.23
C MET A 1 -16.80 -3.48 13.76
N ASP A 2 -15.78 -3.28 14.59
CA ASP A 2 -14.71 -2.36 14.26
C ASP A 2 -13.82 -3.00 13.18
N VAL A 3 -13.32 -2.19 12.25
CA VAL A 3 -12.39 -2.66 11.23
C VAL A 3 -11.05 -2.95 11.91
N LEU A 4 -10.50 -4.14 11.69
CA LEU A 4 -9.18 -4.52 12.19
C LEU A 4 -8.18 -4.52 11.05
N MET A 5 -7.04 -3.84 11.21
CA MET A 5 -5.94 -3.84 10.24
C MET A 5 -5.48 -5.25 9.88
N ALA A 6 -5.47 -6.16 10.86
CA ALA A 6 -5.11 -7.57 10.66
C ALA A 6 -6.05 -8.31 9.70
N GLU A 7 -7.27 -7.79 9.49
CA GLU A 7 -8.24 -8.32 8.54
C GLU A 7 -8.19 -7.57 7.19
N CYS A 8 -7.41 -6.50 7.07
CA CYS A 8 -7.34 -5.69 5.87
C CYS A 8 -6.40 -6.26 4.80
N THR A 9 -5.59 -7.30 5.07
CA THR A 9 -4.68 -7.89 4.07
C THR A 9 -5.38 -8.23 2.75
N GLY A 10 -4.87 -7.67 1.65
CA GLY A 10 -5.38 -7.93 0.31
C GLY A 10 -5.27 -6.76 -0.64
N LEU A 11 -5.71 -6.96 -1.88
CA LEU A 11 -5.86 -5.91 -2.86
C LEU A 11 -7.24 -5.26 -2.70
N TRP A 12 -7.26 -3.94 -2.67
CA TRP A 12 -8.45 -3.11 -2.57
C TRP A 12 -8.56 -2.22 -3.78
N ARG A 13 -9.78 -2.03 -4.26
CA ARG A 13 -10.12 -1.14 -5.37
C ARG A 13 -11.06 -0.06 -4.88
N ARG A 14 -10.75 1.20 -5.16
CA ARG A 14 -11.64 2.31 -4.86
C ARG A 14 -12.85 2.26 -5.79
N ALA A 15 -14.02 2.06 -5.22
CA ALA A 15 -15.29 2.05 -5.94
C ALA A 15 -15.93 3.44 -6.01
N LEU A 16 -15.67 4.31 -5.04
CA LEU A 16 -16.20 5.67 -4.99
C LEU A 16 -15.27 6.58 -4.17
N LEU A 17 -15.08 7.81 -4.64
CA LEU A 17 -14.61 8.95 -3.87
C LEU A 17 -15.74 9.97 -3.79
N VAL A 18 -16.01 10.48 -2.59
CA VAL A 18 -16.87 11.64 -2.34
C VAL A 18 -15.99 12.76 -1.81
N GLY A 19 -15.86 13.85 -2.57
CA GLY A 19 -15.08 15.01 -2.17
C GLY A 19 -15.85 15.93 -1.21
N ALA A 20 -15.12 16.88 -0.61
CA ALA A 20 -15.68 17.87 0.33
C ALA A 20 -16.79 18.75 -0.28
N ASP A 21 -16.76 18.95 -1.60
CA ASP A 21 -17.79 19.67 -2.35
C ASP A 21 -19.00 18.79 -2.73
N GLY A 22 -19.01 17.52 -2.28
CA GLY A 22 -20.01 16.52 -2.61
C GLY A 22 -19.84 15.92 -4.01
N SER A 23 -18.76 16.25 -4.73
CA SER A 23 -18.43 15.59 -6.00
C SER A 23 -18.25 14.10 -5.80
N ARG A 24 -18.62 13.31 -6.82
CA ARG A 24 -18.58 11.85 -6.78
C ARG A 24 -17.79 11.32 -7.95
N ASP A 25 -16.73 10.57 -7.66
CA ASP A 25 -15.90 9.92 -8.67
C ASP A 25 -15.89 8.40 -8.45
N ALA A 26 -16.40 7.65 -9.43
CA ALA A 26 -16.40 6.19 -9.43
C ALA A 26 -15.35 5.58 -10.40
N GLY A 27 -14.49 6.39 -11.03
CA GLY A 27 -13.70 6.01 -12.21
C GLY A 27 -12.18 5.91 -12.01
N GLY A 28 -11.67 5.96 -10.78
CA GLY A 28 -10.26 6.23 -10.52
C GLY A 28 -9.23 5.11 -10.75
N ASN A 29 -9.64 3.85 -10.96
CA ASN A 29 -8.73 2.68 -10.98
C ASN A 29 -7.68 2.65 -9.84
N VAL A 30 -8.00 3.31 -8.71
CA VAL A 30 -7.11 3.40 -7.56
C VAL A 30 -7.10 2.06 -6.85
N ARG A 31 -5.89 1.57 -6.62
CA ARG A 31 -5.59 0.30 -5.96
C ARG A 31 -4.75 0.52 -4.72
N TRP A 32 -5.11 -0.16 -3.65
CA TRP A 32 -4.35 -0.22 -2.41
C TRP A 32 -4.05 -1.70 -2.11
N LEU A 33 -2.77 -2.05 -2.02
CA LEU A 33 -2.33 -3.38 -1.62
C LEU A 33 -1.93 -3.33 -0.15
N GLN A 34 -2.66 -4.05 0.69
CA GLN A 34 -2.44 -4.12 2.13
C GLN A 34 -1.77 -5.44 2.53
N GLY A 35 -0.67 -5.35 3.27
CA GLY A 35 0.07 -6.46 3.86
C GLY A 35 -0.30 -6.66 5.33
N ILE A 36 0.70 -6.99 6.16
CA ILE A 36 0.54 -7.10 7.62
C ILE A 36 0.46 -5.69 8.23
N THR A 37 1.53 -4.91 8.11
CA THR A 37 1.50 -3.47 8.39
C THR A 37 1.89 -2.64 7.17
N ALA A 38 2.72 -3.18 6.28
CA ALA A 38 3.09 -2.52 5.04
C ALA A 38 1.91 -2.34 4.06
N TYR A 39 1.92 -1.25 3.31
CA TYR A 39 1.01 -1.02 2.19
C TYR A 39 1.69 -0.34 1.00
N VAL A 40 1.09 -0.49 -0.18
CA VAL A 40 1.39 0.28 -1.39
C VAL A 40 0.10 0.80 -1.98
N ASP A 41 0.05 2.09 -2.33
CA ASP A 41 -1.07 2.74 -3.02
C ASP A 41 -0.66 3.20 -4.42
N SER A 42 -1.48 2.85 -5.41
CA SER A 42 -1.27 3.18 -6.83
C SER A 42 -1.21 4.69 -7.14
N ARG A 43 -1.63 5.54 -6.21
CA ARG A 43 -1.51 7.01 -6.30
C ARG A 43 -0.08 7.51 -6.13
N GLY A 44 0.85 6.64 -5.72
CA GLY A 44 2.27 7.00 -5.67
C GLY A 44 2.88 7.02 -4.27
N PHE A 45 2.30 6.32 -3.30
CA PHE A 45 2.86 6.31 -1.95
C PHE A 45 2.75 4.95 -1.28
N ALA A 46 3.61 4.75 -0.29
CA ALA A 46 3.76 3.47 0.41
C ALA A 46 4.44 3.64 1.76
N GLY A 47 4.24 2.67 2.65
CA GLY A 47 4.92 2.61 3.95
C GLY A 47 4.15 1.77 4.96
N PRO A 48 4.35 2.00 6.27
CA PRO A 48 3.61 1.30 7.30
C PRO A 48 2.24 1.93 7.56
N LEU A 49 1.24 1.09 7.81
CA LEU A 49 -0.08 1.46 8.27
C LEU A 49 -0.16 1.29 9.78
N HIS A 50 -0.64 2.30 10.47
CA HIS A 50 -0.91 2.25 11.91
C HIS A 50 -2.40 2.34 12.19
N GLN A 51 -2.87 1.72 13.27
CA GLN A 51 -4.27 1.75 13.69
C GLN A 51 -4.40 2.20 15.15
N ARG A 52 -5.34 3.13 15.40
CA ARG A 52 -5.82 3.53 16.73
C ARG A 52 -7.35 3.55 16.76
N GLY A 53 -7.95 2.52 17.34
CA GLY A 53 -9.40 2.34 17.30
C GLY A 53 -9.86 2.15 15.86
N ASN A 54 -10.80 2.96 15.39
CA ASN A 54 -11.24 2.96 13.99
C ASN A 54 -10.44 3.90 13.09
N VAL A 55 -9.45 4.63 13.61
CA VAL A 55 -8.60 5.53 12.81
C VAL A 55 -7.37 4.79 12.33
N PHE A 56 -7.12 4.89 11.02
CA PHE A 56 -5.96 4.36 10.34
C PHE A 56 -5.08 5.52 9.87
N GLU A 57 -3.77 5.37 10.01
CA GLU A 57 -2.77 6.38 9.69
C GLU A 57 -1.77 5.79 8.70
N TRP A 58 -1.74 6.35 7.49
CA TRP A 58 -0.85 5.94 6.41
C TRP A 58 0.45 6.71 6.51
N HIS A 59 1.50 6.07 7.02
CA HIS A 59 2.83 6.68 7.03
C HIS A 59 3.47 6.52 5.66
N ARG A 60 3.62 7.64 4.94
CA ARG A 60 4.13 7.67 3.57
C ARG A 60 5.66 7.76 3.55
N ASP A 61 6.31 6.63 3.85
CA ASP A 61 7.76 6.50 3.83
C ASP A 61 8.34 6.73 2.41
N VAL A 62 7.58 6.35 1.40
CA VAL A 62 7.77 6.74 0.00
C VAL A 62 6.54 7.52 -0.45
N ASP A 63 6.74 8.70 -1.04
CA ASP A 63 5.70 9.50 -1.66
C ASP A 63 6.26 10.15 -2.93
N LEU A 64 5.52 10.06 -4.04
CA LEU A 64 5.86 10.71 -5.30
C LEU A 64 5.41 12.18 -5.33
N GLU A 65 4.49 12.55 -4.44
CA GLU A 65 4.04 13.92 -4.24
C GLU A 65 4.65 14.52 -2.96
N PRO A 66 4.77 15.86 -2.88
CA PRO A 66 5.13 16.50 -1.63
C PRO A 66 4.10 16.17 -0.53
N PRO A 67 4.54 15.99 0.73
CA PRO A 67 3.62 15.70 1.82
C PRO A 67 2.60 16.84 1.98
N GLY A 68 1.36 16.45 2.24
CA GLY A 68 0.27 17.37 2.56
C GLY A 68 0.46 18.09 3.89
N PRO A 69 -0.38 19.10 4.19
CA PRO A 69 -0.31 19.87 5.43
C PRO A 69 -0.74 19.08 6.68
N PHE A 70 -1.42 17.94 6.50
CA PHE A 70 -1.93 17.08 7.57
C PHE A 70 -1.41 15.65 7.41
N PRO A 71 -1.34 14.88 8.51
CA PRO A 71 -1.12 13.43 8.43
C PRO A 71 -2.20 12.77 7.56
N ASP A 72 -1.80 11.74 6.81
CA ASP A 72 -2.74 10.92 6.05
C ASP A 72 -3.45 9.97 7.02
N ALA A 73 -4.71 10.29 7.35
CA ALA A 73 -5.48 9.60 8.36
C ALA A 73 -6.98 9.56 8.04
N GLY A 74 -7.57 8.39 8.24
CA GLY A 74 -8.95 8.07 7.88
C GLY A 74 -9.62 7.17 8.92
N ALA A 75 -10.86 7.51 9.26
CA ALA A 75 -11.71 6.66 10.09
C ALA A 75 -12.39 5.60 9.21
N MET A 76 -12.18 4.33 9.53
CA MET A 76 -12.68 3.20 8.74
C MET A 76 -13.86 2.49 9.40
N HIS A 77 -14.87 2.14 8.61
CA HIS A 77 -15.98 1.29 9.03
C HIS A 77 -16.50 0.43 7.87
N TRP A 78 -17.23 -0.63 8.20
CA TRP A 78 -17.91 -1.46 7.21
C TRP A 78 -19.33 -0.96 6.93
N ASP A 79 -19.69 -0.87 5.65
CA ASP A 79 -21.05 -0.75 5.14
C ASP A 79 -21.35 -1.94 4.21
N GLY A 80 -21.96 -2.99 4.76
CA GLY A 80 -22.05 -4.28 4.09
C GLY A 80 -20.66 -4.85 3.79
N ASP A 81 -20.37 -5.13 2.52
CA ASP A 81 -19.06 -5.62 2.04
C ASP A 81 -18.12 -4.48 1.59
N VAL A 82 -18.54 -3.23 1.76
CA VAL A 82 -17.75 -2.04 1.39
C VAL A 82 -17.04 -1.51 2.63
N LEU A 83 -15.72 -1.33 2.52
CA LEU A 83 -14.93 -0.64 3.52
C LEU A 83 -14.98 0.86 3.22
N VAL A 84 -15.58 1.63 4.11
CA VAL A 84 -15.70 3.08 3.97
C VAL A 84 -14.67 3.77 4.86
N GLU A 85 -13.84 4.58 4.23
CA GLU A 85 -12.88 5.47 4.86
C GLU A 85 -13.43 6.89 4.81
N THR A 86 -13.31 7.63 5.91
CA THR A 86 -13.66 9.05 5.99
C THR A 86 -12.48 9.83 6.55
N GLY A 87 -12.10 10.93 5.88
CA GLY A 87 -10.94 11.71 6.29
C GLY A 87 -11.08 12.27 7.71
N VAL A 88 -9.98 12.21 8.49
CA VAL A 88 -9.93 12.76 9.85
C VAL A 88 -9.67 14.27 9.84
N HIS A 89 -8.87 14.73 8.87
CA HIS A 89 -8.46 16.13 8.75
C HIS A 89 -9.10 16.86 7.57
N GLU A 90 -9.72 16.10 6.66
CA GLU A 90 -10.35 16.60 5.44
C GLU A 90 -11.71 15.92 5.28
N ASP A 91 -12.68 16.64 4.73
CA ASP A 91 -14.04 16.14 4.55
C ASP A 91 -14.14 15.37 3.23
N TYR A 92 -13.71 14.11 3.23
CA TYR A 92 -13.88 13.20 2.11
C TYR A 92 -14.33 11.83 2.59
N ALA A 93 -14.90 11.03 1.68
CA ALA A 93 -15.13 9.61 1.90
C ALA A 93 -14.66 8.77 0.71
N GLU A 94 -13.88 7.73 0.97
CA GLU A 94 -13.50 6.72 -0.02
C GLU A 94 -14.19 5.38 0.30
N HIS A 95 -14.76 4.74 -0.71
CA HIS A 95 -15.38 3.42 -0.59
C HIS A 95 -14.50 2.40 -1.30
N TRP A 96 -14.12 1.37 -0.57
CA TRP A 96 -13.19 0.34 -1.00
C TRP A 96 -13.86 -1.02 -1.07
N VAL A 97 -13.58 -1.74 -2.15
CA VAL A 97 -14.01 -3.13 -2.33
C VAL A 97 -12.78 -4.01 -2.43
N ARG A 98 -12.76 -5.10 -1.66
CA ARG A 98 -11.66 -6.06 -1.66
C ARG A 98 -11.75 -6.97 -2.88
N ASP A 99 -10.61 -7.24 -3.51
CA ASP A 99 -10.51 -8.28 -4.51
C ASP A 99 -10.45 -9.67 -3.88
N ALA A 100 -11.27 -10.59 -4.41
CA ALA A 100 -11.43 -11.93 -3.84
C ALA A 100 -10.15 -12.78 -3.88
N ASP A 101 -9.25 -12.49 -4.82
CA ASP A 101 -8.08 -13.32 -5.15
C ASP A 101 -6.82 -12.97 -4.32
N SER A 102 -6.98 -12.32 -3.17
CA SER A 102 -5.83 -11.83 -2.39
C SER A 102 -5.33 -12.79 -1.30
N ALA A 103 -5.85 -14.03 -1.25
CA ALA A 103 -5.44 -15.02 -0.27
C ALA A 103 -4.06 -15.62 -0.61
N GLY A 104 -3.20 -15.80 0.39
CA GLY A 104 -1.90 -16.47 0.19
C GLY A 104 -0.79 -15.92 1.07
N PRO A 105 0.49 -16.15 0.70
CA PRO A 105 1.63 -15.64 1.43
C PRO A 105 1.58 -14.11 1.54
N CYS A 106 1.92 -13.58 2.71
CA CYS A 106 2.04 -12.16 2.95
C CYS A 106 3.41 -11.87 3.57
N ALA A 107 4.16 -10.94 2.97
CA ALA A 107 5.46 -10.51 3.45
C ALA A 107 5.79 -9.10 2.95
N ALA A 108 6.66 -8.40 3.67
CA ALA A 108 7.17 -7.09 3.28
C ALA A 108 8.63 -6.91 3.71
N ALA A 109 9.38 -6.12 2.95
CA ALA A 109 10.71 -5.65 3.29
C ALA A 109 10.73 -4.14 3.13
N PHE A 110 11.00 -3.43 4.23
CA PHE A 110 11.29 -2.01 4.23
C PHE A 110 12.77 -1.83 3.89
N LEU A 111 13.03 -0.96 2.93
CA LEU A 111 14.29 -0.90 2.22
C LEU A 111 14.97 0.45 2.39
N ARG A 112 16.30 0.44 2.27
CA ARG A 112 17.10 1.65 2.11
C ARG A 112 18.04 1.55 0.92
N SER A 113 18.04 2.57 0.08
CA SER A 113 18.98 2.69 -1.04
C SER A 113 20.37 3.15 -0.57
N PRO A 114 21.41 3.05 -1.42
CA PRO A 114 22.76 3.48 -1.06
C PRO A 114 22.89 4.99 -0.76
N ASP A 115 22.02 5.82 -1.35
CA ASP A 115 21.92 7.26 -1.07
C ASP A 115 20.99 7.59 0.11
N GLY A 116 20.43 6.56 0.77
CA GLY A 116 19.65 6.71 1.99
C GLY A 116 18.17 6.99 1.76
N ALA A 117 17.64 6.90 0.54
CA ALA A 117 16.20 6.95 0.30
C ALA A 117 15.49 5.69 0.82
N ARG A 118 14.23 5.83 1.25
CA ARG A 118 13.39 4.71 1.68
C ARG A 118 12.79 4.00 0.48
N GLY A 119 12.50 2.71 0.65
CA GLY A 119 11.79 1.89 -0.31
C GLY A 119 10.95 0.82 0.39
N LEU A 120 10.10 0.16 -0.37
CA LEU A 120 9.27 -0.95 0.09
C LEU A 120 9.12 -1.98 -1.03
N LEU A 121 9.30 -3.24 -0.69
CA LEU A 121 8.85 -4.38 -1.49
C LEU A 121 7.91 -5.22 -0.63
N MET A 122 6.74 -5.58 -1.17
CA MET A 122 5.80 -6.46 -0.48
C MET A 122 5.17 -7.46 -1.41
N ARG A 123 4.68 -8.55 -0.83
CA ARG A 123 3.92 -9.62 -1.48
C ARG A 123 2.63 -9.87 -0.73
N VAL A 124 1.54 -10.05 -1.49
CA VAL A 124 0.25 -10.54 -0.99
C VAL A 124 -0.31 -11.51 -2.02
N GLY A 125 -0.33 -12.81 -1.69
CA GLY A 125 -0.69 -13.87 -2.64
C GLY A 125 0.26 -13.87 -3.84
N ASP A 126 -0.31 -13.72 -5.04
CA ASP A 126 0.43 -13.64 -6.31
C ASP A 126 0.69 -12.20 -6.77
N LEU A 127 0.39 -11.21 -5.92
CA LEU A 127 0.63 -9.80 -6.18
C LEU A 127 1.88 -9.32 -5.46
N PHE A 128 2.51 -8.30 -6.04
CA PHE A 128 3.55 -7.52 -5.39
C PHE A 128 3.22 -6.03 -5.39
N GLY A 129 3.76 -5.35 -4.38
CA GLY A 129 3.85 -3.90 -4.33
C GLY A 129 5.32 -3.48 -4.29
N TRP A 130 5.70 -2.51 -5.12
CA TRP A 130 7.01 -1.86 -5.09
C TRP A 130 6.83 -0.36 -4.90
N ALA A 131 7.67 0.24 -4.06
CA ALA A 131 7.81 1.68 -3.96
C ALA A 131 9.29 2.03 -3.74
N GLY A 132 9.85 2.87 -4.62
CA GLY A 132 11.25 3.29 -4.54
C GLY A 132 11.79 3.75 -5.89
N ALA A 133 12.86 4.55 -5.86
CA ALA A 133 13.49 5.14 -7.04
C ALA A 133 12.50 5.88 -7.97
N GLY A 134 11.59 6.66 -7.38
CA GLY A 134 10.61 7.46 -8.14
C GLY A 134 9.51 6.64 -8.82
N SER A 135 9.30 5.39 -8.40
CA SER A 135 8.26 4.51 -8.94
C SER A 135 7.45 3.86 -7.83
N VAL A 136 6.15 3.74 -8.05
CA VAL A 136 5.23 2.97 -7.21
C VAL A 136 4.38 2.08 -8.11
N VAL A 137 4.36 0.78 -7.81
CA VAL A 137 3.81 -0.25 -8.70
C VAL A 137 3.08 -1.30 -7.89
N ILE A 138 1.88 -1.67 -8.34
CA ILE A 138 1.16 -2.86 -7.91
C ILE A 138 0.95 -3.74 -9.14
N GLY A 139 1.45 -4.98 -9.10
CA GLY A 139 1.40 -5.91 -10.22
C GLY A 139 1.41 -7.37 -9.79
N ALA A 140 1.44 -8.27 -10.77
CA ALA A 140 1.56 -9.71 -10.54
C ALA A 140 3.03 -10.13 -10.41
N LEU A 141 3.31 -11.06 -9.50
CA LEU A 141 4.63 -11.69 -9.38
C LEU A 141 5.02 -12.36 -10.70
N GLY A 142 6.26 -12.13 -11.15
CA GLY A 142 6.74 -12.62 -12.44
C GLY A 142 6.08 -11.95 -13.66
N GLY A 143 5.16 -10.99 -13.46
CA GLY A 143 4.53 -10.21 -14.52
C GLY A 143 5.49 -9.24 -15.21
N VAL A 144 4.94 -8.45 -16.13
CA VAL A 144 5.72 -7.48 -16.92
C VAL A 144 6.32 -6.40 -16.03
N GLU A 145 5.57 -5.89 -15.05
CA GLU A 145 6.05 -4.86 -14.13
C GLU A 145 7.17 -5.38 -13.22
N TRP A 146 7.01 -6.58 -12.68
CA TRP A 146 8.04 -7.26 -11.88
C TRP A 146 9.35 -7.40 -12.66
N THR A 147 9.24 -7.90 -13.89
CA THR A 147 10.37 -8.13 -14.78
C THR A 147 11.04 -6.81 -15.17
N ASN A 148 10.27 -5.76 -15.45
CA ASN A 148 10.80 -4.45 -15.81
C ASN A 148 11.58 -3.79 -14.66
N LEU A 149 11.11 -3.97 -13.42
CA LEU A 149 11.83 -3.53 -12.22
C LEU A 149 13.06 -4.38 -11.90
N ARG A 150 13.19 -5.56 -12.53
CA ARG A 150 14.28 -6.53 -12.33
C ARG A 150 14.46 -6.90 -10.85
N ILE A 151 13.34 -7.11 -10.15
CA ILE A 151 13.34 -7.40 -8.72
C ILE A 151 13.97 -8.78 -8.47
N ALA A 152 14.99 -8.82 -7.62
CA ALA A 152 15.64 -10.03 -7.12
C ALA A 152 15.82 -9.89 -5.60
N PRO A 153 14.89 -10.45 -4.79
CA PRO A 153 14.98 -10.40 -3.34
C PRO A 153 15.97 -11.44 -2.80
N SER A 154 16.68 -11.05 -1.74
CA SER A 154 17.53 -11.88 -0.88
C SER A 154 17.14 -11.64 0.59
N ASP A 155 17.78 -12.34 1.53
CA ASP A 155 17.46 -12.22 2.95
C ASP A 155 17.74 -10.83 3.54
N ASP A 156 18.81 -10.17 3.09
CA ASP A 156 19.30 -8.89 3.63
C ASP A 156 19.29 -7.73 2.62
N HIS A 157 18.94 -8.00 1.37
CA HIS A 157 18.87 -6.99 0.31
C HIS A 157 17.86 -7.34 -0.78
N VAL A 158 17.50 -6.32 -1.57
CA VAL A 158 16.74 -6.46 -2.81
C VAL A 158 17.49 -5.74 -3.91
N ASP A 159 17.82 -6.43 -5.00
CA ASP A 159 18.29 -5.79 -6.22
C ASP A 159 17.06 -5.41 -7.07
N ALA A 160 16.88 -4.12 -7.38
CA ALA A 160 15.75 -3.60 -8.15
C ALA A 160 16.08 -2.22 -8.76
N VAL A 161 15.50 -1.92 -9.92
CA VAL A 161 15.68 -0.63 -10.63
C VAL A 161 17.16 -0.29 -10.87
N GLY A 162 17.98 -1.32 -11.10
CA GLY A 162 19.41 -1.17 -11.37
C GLY A 162 20.29 -0.84 -10.17
N GLN A 163 19.77 -0.93 -8.94
CA GLN A 163 20.54 -0.71 -7.71
C GLN A 163 20.21 -1.74 -6.63
N ARG A 164 21.11 -1.84 -5.63
CA ARG A 164 20.93 -2.69 -4.46
C ARG A 164 20.32 -1.89 -3.30
N TRP A 165 19.27 -2.43 -2.71
CA TRP A 165 18.61 -1.88 -1.53
C TRP A 165 18.86 -2.79 -0.34
N SER A 166 19.30 -2.23 0.79
CA SER A 166 19.42 -2.98 2.05
C SER A 166 18.06 -3.15 2.70
N VAL A 167 17.80 -4.34 3.26
CA VAL A 167 16.59 -4.61 4.05
C VAL A 167 16.82 -4.10 5.48
N GLU A 168 15.99 -3.16 5.93
CA GLU A 168 16.05 -2.63 7.30
C GLU A 168 15.11 -3.37 8.25
N LEU A 169 13.96 -3.80 7.72
CA LEU A 169 12.92 -4.51 8.46
C LEU A 169 12.20 -5.46 7.51
N SER A 170 11.89 -6.66 8.00
CA SER A 170 11.08 -7.65 7.28
C SER A 170 9.86 -8.05 8.08
N GLU A 171 8.76 -8.29 7.37
CA GLU A 171 7.52 -8.86 7.89
C GLU A 171 7.18 -10.13 7.10
N GLY A 172 6.56 -11.11 7.75
CA GLY A 172 6.19 -12.37 7.10
C GLY A 172 7.38 -13.29 6.82
N LYS A 173 7.13 -14.40 6.11
CA LYS A 173 8.13 -15.49 5.95
C LYS A 173 8.82 -15.53 4.58
N SER A 174 8.25 -14.96 3.53
CA SER A 174 8.90 -14.94 2.21
C SER A 174 8.24 -13.94 1.25
N ILE A 175 9.09 -13.12 0.63
CA ILE A 175 8.74 -12.24 -0.50
C ILE A 175 8.91 -12.98 -1.85
N SER A 176 9.65 -14.10 -1.86
CA SER A 176 10.04 -14.89 -3.04
C SER A 176 9.01 -15.92 -3.50
#